data_AF-A0A835HD33-F1
#
_entry.id   AF-A0A835HD33-F1
#
_cell.length_a   1.000
_cell.length_b   1.000
_cell.length_c   1.000
_cell.angle_alpha   90.00
_cell.angle_beta   90.00
_cell.angle_gamma   90.00
#
_symmetry.space_group_name_H-M   'P 1'
#
loop_
_entity.id
_entity.type
_entity.pdbx_description
1 polymer ?
#
loop_
_entity_poly.entity_id
_entity_poly.type
_entity_poly.pdbx_seq_one_letter_code
_entity_poly.pdbx_strand_id
1 'polypeptide(L)'
;MTKRKTIPHKMDDGYFDLNIPYTTAIEKGKHPVTKRKTRIKLVTKLIELGYTGIAYNHSIKATAVSDSDSCSISLAPLSSILTLSPNLFASVKFHRDLLRVPLDTPFRQYTRLTVSVDSLIQAASLNSGNPVLKSYDLVAVKPLNQHVFDHVCKVAVVDLIAIDFSEKLPFRLNLPIVKAAMKRGIYFEITYSHLVADVQTRRQMILNAKVREFTSCYKGLSD
;
A
#
# COMPACT_ATOMS: atom_id res chain seq x y z
N MET A 1 -22.48 -0.53 -12.96
CA MET A 1 -21.36 -1.14 -12.21
C MET A 1 -20.04 -0.61 -12.75
N THR A 2 -19.54 0.48 -12.20
CA THR A 2 -18.26 1.06 -12.61
C THR A 2 -17.15 0.16 -12.08
N LYS A 3 -16.47 -0.59 -12.96
CA LYS A 3 -15.32 -1.43 -12.59
C LYS A 3 -14.29 -0.53 -11.88
N ARG A 4 -13.83 -0.90 -10.67
CA ARG A 4 -12.66 -0.25 -10.09
C ARG A 4 -11.52 -0.38 -11.11
N LYS A 5 -11.00 0.74 -11.60
CA LYS A 5 -9.82 0.74 -12.47
C LYS A 5 -8.66 0.09 -11.70
N THR A 6 -7.98 -0.86 -12.32
CA THR A 6 -6.79 -1.52 -11.77
C THR A 6 -5.68 -0.50 -11.53
N ILE A 7 -4.79 -0.78 -10.59
CA ILE A 7 -3.62 0.04 -10.22
C ILE A 7 -2.87 0.64 -11.43
N PRO A 8 -2.53 -0.13 -12.49
CA PRO A 8 -1.82 0.43 -13.65
C PRO A 8 -2.57 1.62 -14.26
N HIS A 9 -3.88 1.49 -14.53
CA HIS A 9 -4.68 2.59 -15.08
C HIS A 9 -4.92 3.77 -14.12
N LYS A 10 -4.63 3.61 -12.81
CA LYS A 10 -4.73 4.70 -11.82
C LYS A 10 -3.41 5.45 -11.65
N MET A 11 -2.29 4.83 -12.02
CA MET A 11 -0.93 5.24 -11.65
C MET A 11 0.01 5.30 -12.85
N ASP A 12 -0.50 5.73 -14.00
CA ASP A 12 0.34 6.03 -15.17
C ASP A 12 1.22 7.28 -14.89
N ASP A 13 2.50 7.19 -15.25
CA ASP A 13 3.51 8.26 -15.28
C ASP A 13 3.89 8.91 -13.94
N GLY A 14 4.52 8.13 -13.05
CA GLY A 14 5.36 8.70 -11.98
C GLY A 14 5.64 7.78 -10.79
N TYR A 15 6.04 8.38 -9.67
CA TYR A 15 6.45 7.67 -8.47
C TYR A 15 5.39 7.81 -7.38
N PHE A 16 4.94 6.67 -6.86
CA PHE A 16 3.88 6.60 -5.85
C PHE A 16 4.36 5.92 -4.57
N ASP A 17 3.97 6.46 -3.42
CA ASP A 17 4.06 5.76 -2.13
C ASP A 17 2.66 5.30 -1.69
N LEU A 18 2.43 3.98 -1.68
CA LEU A 18 1.11 3.41 -1.42
C LEU A 18 0.86 3.07 0.05
N ASN A 19 1.78 3.39 0.96
CA ASN A 19 1.70 2.91 2.34
C ASN A 19 1.95 4.00 3.38
N ILE A 20 1.31 5.17 3.21
CA ILE A 20 1.39 6.26 4.19
C ILE A 20 0.48 5.94 5.38
N PRO A 21 1.00 5.64 6.57
CA PRO A 21 0.16 5.18 7.68
C PRO A 21 -0.82 6.25 8.13
N TYR A 22 -2.11 5.94 8.05
CA TYR A 22 -3.21 6.74 8.58
C TYR A 22 -3.67 6.10 9.89
N THR A 23 -2.96 6.40 10.99
CA THR A 23 -3.33 5.89 12.30
C THR A 23 -4.50 6.70 12.88
N THR A 24 -5.68 6.08 12.93
CA THR A 24 -6.87 6.54 13.66
C THR A 24 -6.82 6.14 15.14
N ALA A 25 -6.05 5.10 15.47
CA ALA A 25 -5.96 4.56 16.82
C ALA A 25 -5.18 5.46 17.78
N ILE A 26 -5.75 5.61 18.98
CA ILE A 26 -5.12 6.10 20.21
C ILE A 26 -4.02 5.11 20.60
N GLU A 27 -2.88 5.19 19.93
CA GLU A 27 -1.67 4.55 20.43
C GLU A 27 -1.14 5.39 21.58
N LYS A 28 -0.91 4.73 22.72
CA LYS A 28 -0.52 5.29 24.02
C LYS A 28 0.38 6.53 23.87
N GLY A 29 -0.17 7.72 24.18
CA GLY A 29 0.59 8.92 24.49
C GLY A 29 0.76 10.01 23.43
N LYS A 30 0.23 9.90 22.19
CA LYS A 30 0.34 10.98 21.17
C LYS A 30 -1.02 11.50 20.71
N HIS A 31 -1.24 12.82 20.88
CA HIS A 31 -2.47 13.49 20.45
C HIS A 31 -2.72 13.37 18.92
N PRO A 32 -3.98 13.31 18.48
CA PRO A 32 -4.33 13.21 17.05
C PRO A 32 -3.82 14.38 16.21
N VAL A 33 -3.68 15.57 16.82
CA VAL A 33 -3.13 16.78 16.17
C VAL A 33 -1.65 16.61 15.80
N THR A 34 -0.83 16.03 16.67
CA THR A 34 0.60 15.80 16.37
C THR A 34 0.76 14.74 15.30
N LYS A 35 -0.09 13.70 15.26
CA LYS A 35 -0.13 12.71 14.18
C LYS A 35 -0.48 13.35 12.82
N ARG A 36 -1.47 14.25 12.78
CA ARG A 36 -1.83 15.00 11.55
C ARG A 36 -0.67 15.88 11.06
N LYS A 37 -0.02 16.62 11.96
CA LYS A 37 1.15 17.46 11.61
C LYS A 37 2.30 16.64 11.03
N THR A 38 2.64 15.51 11.66
CA THR A 38 3.68 14.60 11.15
C THR A 38 3.33 14.05 9.77
N ARG A 39 2.07 13.66 9.55
CA ARG A 39 1.61 13.19 8.25
C ARG A 39 1.74 14.26 7.18
N ILE A 40 1.34 15.50 7.46
CA ILE A 40 1.49 16.61 6.51
C ILE A 40 2.98 16.83 6.20
N LYS A 41 3.87 16.84 7.20
CA LYS A 41 5.32 16.96 6.97
C LYS A 41 5.86 15.85 6.06
N LEU A 42 5.42 14.61 6.28
CA LEU A 42 5.83 13.47 5.45
C LEU A 42 5.35 13.62 4.01
N VAL A 43 4.10 14.04 3.81
CA VAL A 43 3.54 14.31 2.48
C VAL A 43 4.27 15.45 1.79
N THR A 44 4.55 16.55 2.49
CA THR A 44 5.38 17.64 1.96
C THR A 44 6.74 17.10 1.50
N LYS A 45 7.37 16.22 2.29
CA LYS A 45 8.68 15.67 1.93
C LYS A 45 8.64 14.77 0.70
N LEU A 46 7.60 13.95 0.55
CA LEU A 46 7.42 13.12 -0.65
C LEU A 46 7.23 13.98 -1.91
N ILE A 47 6.48 15.07 -1.80
CA ILE A 47 6.31 16.02 -2.91
C ILE A 47 7.67 16.65 -3.25
N GLU A 48 8.43 17.11 -2.27
CA GLU A 48 9.79 17.66 -2.49
C GLU A 48 10.70 16.67 -3.22
N LEU A 49 10.60 15.37 -2.92
CA LEU A 49 11.38 14.29 -3.55
C LEU A 49 10.90 13.89 -4.95
N GLY A 50 9.86 14.57 -5.49
CA GLY A 50 9.38 14.34 -6.85
C GLY A 50 8.31 13.25 -6.99
N TYR A 51 7.73 12.76 -5.89
CA TYR A 51 6.61 11.81 -5.96
C TYR A 51 5.38 12.47 -6.63
N THR A 52 4.66 11.71 -7.44
CA THR A 52 3.45 12.13 -8.15
C THR A 52 2.17 11.70 -7.46
N GLY A 53 2.25 10.80 -6.49
CA GLY A 53 1.12 10.54 -5.63
C GLY A 53 1.40 9.68 -4.42
N ILE A 54 0.39 9.59 -3.57
CA ILE A 54 0.43 8.84 -2.32
C ILE A 54 -0.88 8.11 -2.08
N ALA A 55 -0.85 7.05 -1.27
CA ALA A 55 -2.04 6.45 -0.69
C ALA A 55 -1.96 6.42 0.84
N TYR A 56 -3.00 6.93 1.49
CA TYR A 56 -3.16 6.86 2.94
C TYR A 56 -3.68 5.48 3.33
N ASN A 57 -2.87 4.71 4.03
CA ASN A 57 -3.19 3.35 4.44
C ASN A 57 -3.85 3.31 5.82
N HIS A 58 -5.10 2.82 5.88
CA HIS A 58 -5.77 2.43 7.10
C HIS A 58 -5.65 0.91 7.27
N SER A 59 -5.04 0.47 8.37
CA SER A 59 -4.77 -0.95 8.62
C SER A 59 -5.69 -1.51 9.71
N ILE A 60 -6.40 -2.59 9.39
CA ILE A 60 -7.32 -3.29 10.30
C ILE A 60 -6.76 -4.68 10.58
N LYS A 61 -6.58 -5.02 11.87
CA LYS A 61 -6.05 -6.32 12.31
C LYS A 61 -7.10 -7.43 12.47
N ALA A 62 -8.37 -7.08 12.22
CA ALA A 62 -9.55 -7.91 12.06
C ALA A 62 -9.93 -8.84 13.24
N THR A 63 -11.07 -8.50 13.85
CA THR A 63 -12.07 -9.48 14.33
C THR A 63 -13.27 -9.55 13.38
N ALA A 64 -13.53 -8.51 12.58
CA ALA A 64 -14.34 -8.48 11.36
C ALA A 64 -14.21 -7.09 10.71
N VAL A 65 -14.44 -6.96 9.39
CA VAL A 65 -14.62 -5.64 8.75
C VAL A 65 -16.05 -5.20 9.00
N SER A 66 -16.22 -4.10 9.73
CA SER A 66 -17.51 -3.54 10.14
C SER A 66 -17.84 -2.27 9.35
N ASP A 67 -19.11 -1.85 9.33
CA ASP A 67 -19.50 -0.62 8.61
C ASP A 67 -18.81 0.65 9.15
N SER A 68 -18.38 0.64 10.42
CA SER A 68 -17.55 1.69 11.03
C SER A 68 -16.15 1.80 10.44
N ASP A 69 -15.70 0.81 9.67
CA ASP A 69 -14.39 0.82 9.02
C ASP A 69 -14.40 1.53 7.65
N SER A 70 -15.55 2.09 7.27
CA SER A 70 -15.68 2.94 6.08
C SER A 70 -14.70 4.12 6.10
N CYS A 71 -14.27 4.52 4.90
CA CYS A 71 -13.21 5.50 4.73
C CYS A 71 -13.55 6.84 5.37
N SER A 72 -12.83 7.15 6.45
CA SER A 72 -12.89 8.44 7.17
C SER A 72 -11.58 9.22 7.02
N ILE A 73 -10.82 8.94 5.96
CA ILE A 73 -9.50 9.51 5.73
C ILE A 73 -9.64 10.96 5.20
N SER A 74 -9.10 11.92 5.95
CA SER A 74 -8.98 13.31 5.52
C SER A 74 -7.65 13.51 4.79
N LEU A 75 -7.74 13.87 3.51
CA LEU A 75 -6.61 14.21 2.64
C LEU A 75 -5.87 15.46 3.14
N ALA A 76 -4.57 15.56 2.84
CA ALA A 76 -3.79 16.73 3.19
C ALA A 76 -4.15 17.90 2.25
N PRO A 77 -4.61 19.04 2.79
CA PRO A 77 -4.90 20.20 1.95
C PRO A 77 -3.61 20.85 1.45
N LEU A 78 -3.63 21.33 0.20
CA LEU A 78 -2.48 21.99 -0.43
C LEU A 78 -1.98 23.19 0.38
N SER A 79 -2.88 23.93 1.02
CA SER A 79 -2.52 25.07 1.88
C SER A 79 -1.55 24.68 2.99
N SER A 80 -1.82 23.58 3.70
CA SER A 80 -0.95 23.11 4.78
C SER A 80 0.41 22.63 4.29
N ILE A 81 0.50 22.16 3.04
CA ILE A 81 1.75 21.72 2.42
C ILE A 81 2.62 22.94 2.06
N LEU A 82 2.02 23.96 1.44
CA LEU A 82 2.70 25.19 1.01
C LEU A 82 3.22 26.02 2.20
N THR A 83 2.50 26.06 3.32
CA THR A 83 2.97 26.76 4.52
C THR A 83 4.26 26.13 5.10
N LEU A 84 4.49 24.84 4.87
CA LEU A 84 5.65 24.13 5.43
C LEU A 84 6.90 24.20 4.56
N SER A 85 6.76 24.42 3.24
CA SER A 85 7.88 24.42 2.31
C SER A 85 7.71 25.56 1.29
N PRO A 86 8.25 26.76 1.57
CA PRO A 86 8.16 27.90 0.64
C PRO A 86 8.96 27.66 -0.65
N ASN A 87 10.03 26.86 -0.59
CA ASN A 87 10.87 26.50 -1.75
C ASN A 87 10.46 25.17 -2.41
N LEU A 88 9.23 24.72 -2.18
CA LEU A 88 8.72 23.45 -2.69
C LEU A 88 8.89 23.33 -4.21
N PHE A 89 8.58 24.40 -4.95
CA PHE A 89 8.63 24.39 -6.42
C PHE A 89 10.03 24.07 -6.96
N ALA A 90 11.08 24.71 -6.42
CA ALA A 90 12.44 24.48 -6.87
C ALA A 90 12.89 23.03 -6.59
N SER A 91 12.52 22.50 -5.41
CA SER A 91 12.80 21.11 -5.04
C SER A 91 12.07 20.12 -5.95
N VAL A 92 10.76 20.34 -6.17
CA VAL A 92 9.93 19.50 -7.06
C VAL A 92 10.50 19.50 -8.47
N LYS A 93 10.85 20.67 -9.01
CA LYS A 93 11.43 20.80 -10.35
C LYS A 93 12.71 19.97 -10.47
N PHE A 94 13.66 20.18 -9.56
CA PHE A 94 14.92 19.44 -9.57
C PHE A 94 14.72 17.92 -9.53
N HIS A 95 13.88 17.42 -8.61
CA HIS A 95 13.69 15.98 -8.47
C HIS A 95 12.89 15.38 -9.63
N ARG A 96 11.87 16.08 -10.15
CA ARG A 96 11.10 15.59 -11.30
C ARG A 96 11.93 15.57 -12.58
N ASP A 97 12.79 16.57 -12.79
CA ASP A 97 13.74 16.58 -13.90
C ASP A 97 14.69 15.37 -13.82
N LEU A 98 15.22 15.06 -12.62
CA LEU A 98 16.07 13.89 -12.39
C LEU A 98 15.34 12.55 -12.59
N LEU A 99 14.08 12.48 -12.16
CA LEU A 99 13.22 11.30 -12.23
C LEU A 99 12.52 11.15 -13.59
N ARG A 100 12.75 12.07 -14.54
CA ARG A 100 12.07 12.14 -15.85
C ARG A 100 10.54 12.14 -15.75
N VAL A 101 10.02 12.82 -14.74
CA VAL A 101 8.58 13.02 -14.54
C VAL A 101 8.19 14.40 -15.09
N PRO A 102 7.18 14.51 -15.96
CA PRO A 102 6.70 15.81 -16.43
C PRO A 102 6.27 16.74 -15.29
N LEU A 103 6.58 18.04 -15.41
CA LEU A 103 6.29 19.02 -14.36
C LEU A 103 4.78 19.29 -14.22
N ASP A 104 4.02 19.12 -15.29
CA ASP A 104 2.57 19.21 -15.34
C ASP A 104 1.85 18.01 -14.70
N THR A 105 2.57 16.92 -14.36
CA THR A 105 1.97 15.77 -13.69
C THR A 105 1.37 16.17 -12.34
N PRO A 106 0.05 16.01 -12.14
CA PRO A 106 -0.60 16.44 -10.90
C PRO A 106 -0.24 15.52 -9.73
N PHE A 107 -0.16 16.08 -8.52
CA PHE A 107 0.00 15.27 -7.32
C PHE A 107 -1.33 14.65 -6.89
N ARG A 108 -1.40 13.32 -6.83
CA ARG A 108 -2.63 12.57 -6.54
C ARG A 108 -2.60 11.97 -5.12
N GLN A 109 -3.70 12.09 -4.40
CA GLN A 109 -3.87 11.50 -3.07
C GLN A 109 -4.97 10.45 -3.13
N TYR A 110 -4.66 9.23 -2.69
CA TYR A 110 -5.57 8.10 -2.66
C TYR A 110 -5.79 7.60 -1.23
N THR A 111 -6.83 6.81 -1.06
CA THR A 111 -7.17 6.12 0.18
C THR A 111 -6.99 4.62 0.01
N ARG A 112 -6.35 3.99 0.98
CA ARG A 112 -6.04 2.57 0.97
C ARG A 112 -6.51 1.92 2.25
N LEU A 113 -7.12 0.75 2.12
CA LEU A 113 -7.42 -0.14 3.23
C LEU A 113 -6.50 -1.36 3.18
N THR A 114 -5.89 -1.73 4.31
CA THR A 114 -5.18 -3.00 4.47
C THR A 114 -5.85 -3.85 5.54
N VAL A 115 -6.36 -5.02 5.17
CA VAL A 115 -7.01 -5.95 6.10
C VAL A 115 -6.09 -7.13 6.38
N SER A 116 -5.74 -7.37 7.65
CA SER A 116 -5.05 -8.60 8.04
C SER A 116 -6.08 -9.71 8.25
N VAL A 117 -5.85 -10.88 7.66
CA VAL A 117 -6.86 -11.95 7.63
C VAL A 117 -6.25 -13.29 8.01
N ASP A 118 -6.90 -13.99 8.95
CA ASP A 118 -6.51 -15.31 9.45
C ASP A 118 -7.56 -16.41 9.19
N SER A 119 -8.76 -16.08 8.72
CA SER A 119 -9.81 -17.07 8.44
C SER A 119 -10.39 -16.95 7.04
N LEU A 120 -10.86 -18.07 6.48
CA LEU A 120 -11.51 -18.08 5.17
C LEU A 120 -12.83 -17.33 5.16
N ILE A 121 -13.53 -17.26 6.30
CA ILE A 121 -14.78 -16.49 6.46
C ILE A 121 -14.51 -15.01 6.25
N GLN A 122 -13.48 -14.48 6.91
CA GLN A 122 -13.03 -13.10 6.71
C GLN A 122 -12.55 -12.87 5.27
N ALA A 123 -11.78 -13.80 4.70
CA ALA A 123 -11.32 -13.68 3.32
C ALA A 123 -12.47 -13.64 2.30
N ALA A 124 -13.53 -14.42 2.53
CA ALA A 124 -14.73 -14.44 1.69
C ALA A 124 -15.53 -13.12 1.74
N SER A 125 -15.42 -12.36 2.85
CA SER A 125 -16.00 -11.02 2.97
C SER A 125 -15.31 -9.97 2.09
N LEU A 126 -14.12 -10.28 1.54
CA LEU A 126 -13.35 -9.43 0.64
C LEU A 126 -13.83 -9.57 -0.82
N ASN A 127 -15.11 -9.26 -1.02
CA ASN A 127 -15.76 -9.32 -2.33
C ASN A 127 -16.27 -7.94 -2.77
N SER A 128 -16.68 -7.83 -4.03
CA SER A 128 -17.18 -6.60 -4.63
C SER A 128 -18.49 -6.08 -4.03
N GLY A 129 -19.18 -6.87 -3.21
CA GLY A 129 -20.40 -6.48 -2.51
C GLY A 129 -20.14 -5.60 -1.29
N ASN A 130 -18.95 -5.72 -0.67
CA ASN A 130 -18.64 -5.08 0.59
C ASN A 130 -18.58 -3.53 0.46
N PRO A 131 -19.46 -2.77 1.15
CA PRO A 131 -19.54 -1.32 1.04
C PRO A 131 -18.30 -0.62 1.61
N VAL A 132 -17.69 -1.18 2.65
CA VAL A 132 -16.46 -0.65 3.24
C VAL A 132 -15.35 -0.65 2.21
N LEU A 133 -15.16 -1.76 1.49
CA LEU A 133 -14.15 -1.83 0.43
C LEU A 133 -14.38 -0.79 -0.67
N LYS A 134 -15.64 -0.45 -0.97
CA LYS A 134 -16.00 0.54 -2.00
C LYS A 134 -15.71 1.98 -1.57
N SER A 135 -15.59 2.23 -0.28
CA SER A 135 -15.26 3.55 0.25
C SER A 135 -13.78 3.93 0.09
N TYR A 136 -12.91 2.96 -0.26
CA TYR A 136 -11.48 3.18 -0.48
C TYR A 136 -11.11 3.09 -1.96
N ASP A 137 -10.05 3.81 -2.36
CA ASP A 137 -9.51 3.74 -3.72
C ASP A 137 -8.75 2.45 -3.98
N LEU A 138 -8.06 1.92 -2.96
CA LEU A 138 -7.23 0.72 -3.03
C LEU A 138 -7.54 -0.22 -1.86
N VAL A 139 -7.58 -1.52 -2.15
CA VAL A 139 -7.75 -2.56 -1.13
C VAL A 139 -6.55 -3.51 -1.16
N ALA A 140 -5.89 -3.62 -0.02
CA ALA A 140 -4.81 -4.55 0.24
C ALA A 140 -5.24 -5.59 1.28
N VAL A 141 -4.71 -6.80 1.18
CA VAL A 141 -4.89 -7.84 2.19
C VAL A 141 -3.56 -8.39 2.67
N LYS A 142 -3.42 -8.58 3.98
CA LYS A 142 -2.28 -9.25 4.62
C LYS A 142 -2.71 -10.65 5.09
N PRO A 143 -2.42 -11.71 4.32
CA PRO A 143 -2.77 -13.08 4.72
C PRO A 143 -1.88 -13.53 5.89
N LEU A 144 -2.46 -14.23 6.86
CA LEU A 144 -1.76 -14.70 8.07
C LEU A 144 -1.54 -16.23 8.10
N ASN A 145 -1.99 -16.97 7.08
CA ASN A 145 -1.74 -18.41 6.93
C ASN A 145 -1.86 -18.88 5.47
N GLN A 146 -1.50 -20.14 5.22
CA GLN A 146 -1.51 -20.75 3.88
C GLN A 146 -2.89 -20.77 3.23
N HIS A 147 -3.93 -21.15 3.99
CA HIS A 147 -5.28 -21.30 3.45
C HIS A 147 -5.85 -19.97 2.95
N VAL A 148 -5.65 -18.90 3.74
CA VAL A 148 -6.05 -17.54 3.35
C VAL A 148 -5.24 -17.05 2.15
N PHE A 149 -3.93 -17.28 2.13
CA PHE A 149 -3.09 -16.89 0.98
C PHE A 149 -3.58 -17.51 -0.33
N ASP A 150 -3.81 -18.82 -0.33
CA ASP A 150 -4.29 -19.54 -1.51
C ASP A 150 -5.69 -19.08 -1.94
N HIS A 151 -6.59 -18.83 -0.98
CA HIS A 151 -7.93 -18.33 -1.27
C HIS A 151 -7.89 -16.93 -1.89
N VAL A 152 -7.11 -16.02 -1.32
CA VAL A 152 -6.98 -14.64 -1.80
C VAL A 152 -6.45 -14.62 -3.23
N CYS A 153 -5.40 -15.39 -3.50
CA CYS A 153 -4.80 -15.46 -4.83
C CYS A 153 -5.76 -16.02 -5.89
N LYS A 154 -6.70 -16.89 -5.50
CA LYS A 154 -7.66 -17.55 -6.42
C LYS A 154 -8.96 -16.76 -6.61
N VAL A 155 -9.54 -16.21 -5.53
CA VAL A 155 -10.95 -15.77 -5.52
C VAL A 155 -11.11 -14.31 -5.10
N ALA A 156 -10.30 -13.78 -4.19
CA ALA A 156 -10.56 -12.45 -3.60
C ALA A 156 -10.51 -11.31 -4.62
N VAL A 157 -11.31 -10.27 -4.37
CA VAL A 157 -11.39 -9.06 -5.21
C VAL A 157 -10.64 -7.94 -4.50
N VAL A 158 -9.31 -7.98 -4.60
CA VAL A 158 -8.39 -7.03 -3.98
C VAL A 158 -7.38 -6.52 -5.01
N ASP A 159 -6.79 -5.35 -4.75
CA ASP A 159 -5.79 -4.76 -5.64
C ASP A 159 -4.38 -5.22 -5.28
N LEU A 160 -4.09 -5.35 -3.97
CA LEU A 160 -2.77 -5.75 -3.46
C LEU A 160 -2.83 -6.90 -2.45
N ILE A 161 -1.78 -7.71 -2.44
CA ILE A 161 -1.46 -8.66 -1.36
C ILE A 161 -0.20 -8.16 -0.68
N ALA A 162 -0.33 -7.71 0.56
CA ALA A 162 0.77 -7.23 1.38
C ALA A 162 1.52 -8.40 2.01
N ILE A 163 2.80 -8.54 1.70
CA ILE A 163 3.67 -9.58 2.25
C ILE A 163 4.67 -8.93 3.20
N ASP A 164 4.71 -9.45 4.42
CA ASP A 164 5.61 -8.99 5.46
C ASP A 164 6.78 -9.96 5.60
N PHE A 165 7.94 -9.54 5.10
CA PHE A 165 9.16 -10.35 5.14
C PHE A 165 10.00 -10.10 6.40
N SER A 166 9.58 -9.19 7.28
CA SER A 166 10.30 -8.91 8.54
C SER A 166 10.32 -10.13 9.47
N GLU A 167 9.31 -10.97 9.38
CA GLU A 167 9.15 -12.20 10.16
C GLU A 167 9.13 -13.44 9.26
N LYS A 168 9.17 -14.62 9.88
CA LYS A 168 8.98 -15.88 9.15
C LYS A 168 7.57 -15.93 8.58
N LEU A 169 7.46 -16.00 7.25
CA LEU A 169 6.18 -16.04 6.57
C LEU A 169 5.34 -17.27 7.01
N PRO A 170 4.06 -17.08 7.38
CA PRO A 170 3.19 -18.15 7.85
C PRO A 170 2.60 -19.01 6.70
N PHE A 171 3.00 -18.72 5.47
CA PHE A 171 2.63 -19.44 4.25
C PHE A 171 3.85 -19.60 3.35
N ARG A 172 3.77 -20.50 2.38
CA ARG A 172 4.72 -20.70 1.28
C ARG A 172 4.20 -19.98 0.03
N LEU A 173 5.11 -19.33 -0.68
CA LEU A 173 4.80 -18.67 -1.94
C LEU A 173 4.93 -19.69 -3.06
N ASN A 174 3.79 -20.08 -3.64
CA ASN A 174 3.75 -20.99 -4.76
C ASN A 174 3.69 -20.21 -6.07
N LEU A 175 4.70 -20.36 -6.92
CA LEU A 175 4.84 -19.67 -8.20
C LEU A 175 3.58 -19.74 -9.09
N PRO A 176 2.91 -20.90 -9.26
CA PRO A 176 1.71 -20.97 -10.09
C PRO A 176 0.54 -20.13 -9.55
N ILE A 177 0.39 -20.09 -8.22
CA ILE A 177 -0.69 -19.35 -7.55
C ILE A 177 -0.43 -17.84 -7.63
N VAL A 178 0.83 -17.43 -7.43
CA VAL A 178 1.26 -16.03 -7.59
C VAL A 178 1.03 -15.56 -9.02
N LYS A 179 1.46 -16.34 -10.03
CA LYS A 179 1.21 -16.04 -11.44
C LYS A 179 -0.28 -15.94 -11.77
N ALA A 180 -1.10 -16.84 -11.21
CA ALA A 180 -2.56 -16.78 -11.40
C ALA A 180 -3.17 -15.50 -10.81
N ALA A 181 -2.72 -15.07 -9.62
CA ALA A 181 -3.15 -13.81 -9.04
C ALA A 181 -2.72 -12.60 -9.89
N MET A 182 -1.48 -12.59 -10.39
CA MET A 182 -0.98 -11.52 -11.28
C MET A 182 -1.79 -11.43 -12.59
N LYS A 183 -2.15 -12.56 -13.20
CA LYS A 183 -3.03 -12.59 -14.39
C LYS A 183 -4.41 -12.00 -14.15
N ARG A 184 -4.88 -12.00 -12.89
CA ARG A 184 -6.14 -11.35 -12.46
C ARG A 184 -5.97 -9.85 -12.19
N GLY A 185 -4.76 -9.30 -12.30
CA GLY A 185 -4.45 -7.89 -12.03
C GLY A 185 -4.17 -7.60 -10.56
N ILE A 186 -3.84 -8.61 -9.75
CA ILE A 186 -3.46 -8.44 -8.34
C ILE A 186 -1.95 -8.24 -8.24
N TYR A 187 -1.54 -7.26 -7.44
CA TYR A 187 -0.13 -6.95 -7.22
C TYR A 187 0.34 -7.42 -5.84
N PHE A 188 1.63 -7.71 -5.70
CA PHE A 188 2.23 -8.10 -4.43
C PHE A 188 3.07 -6.95 -3.89
N GLU A 189 2.77 -6.50 -2.69
CA GLU A 189 3.50 -5.43 -2.02
C GLU A 189 4.56 -6.00 -1.07
N ILE A 190 5.73 -5.38 -1.09
CA ILE A 190 6.84 -5.65 -0.17
C ILE A 190 7.02 -4.44 0.73
N THR A 191 6.72 -4.58 2.01
CA THR A 191 6.89 -3.50 2.99
C THR A 191 8.37 -3.27 3.29
N TYR A 192 8.94 -2.15 2.84
CA TYR A 192 10.37 -1.86 2.98
C TYR A 192 10.76 -1.21 4.32
N SER A 193 9.81 -0.70 5.11
CA SER A 193 10.10 0.04 6.35
C SER A 193 10.98 -0.74 7.33
N HIS A 194 10.79 -2.05 7.41
CA HIS A 194 11.57 -2.97 8.24
C HIS A 194 13.04 -3.12 7.78
N LEU A 195 13.36 -2.84 6.51
CA LEU A 195 14.76 -2.82 6.04
C LEU A 195 15.55 -1.67 6.66
N VAL A 196 14.90 -0.55 6.94
CA VAL A 196 15.56 0.67 7.44
C VAL A 196 15.63 0.68 8.97
N ALA A 197 14.73 -0.05 9.65
CA ALA A 197 14.57 0.01 11.10
C ALA A 197 15.74 -0.60 11.89
N ASP A 198 16.14 -1.84 11.59
CA ASP A 198 17.11 -2.59 12.39
C ASP A 198 17.97 -3.54 11.54
N VAL A 199 19.21 -3.77 11.96
CA VAL A 199 20.19 -4.59 11.22
C VAL A 199 19.79 -6.07 11.20
N GLN A 200 19.27 -6.61 12.31
CA GLN A 200 18.85 -8.01 12.37
C GLN A 200 17.60 -8.23 11.52
N THR A 201 16.62 -7.33 11.65
CA THR A 201 15.41 -7.34 10.83
C THR A 201 15.74 -7.23 9.34
N ARG A 202 16.69 -6.37 8.96
CA ARG A 202 17.17 -6.25 7.58
C ARG A 202 17.77 -7.55 7.05
N ARG A 203 18.63 -8.21 7.83
CA ARG A 203 19.22 -9.50 7.45
C ARG A 203 18.13 -10.55 7.24
N GLN A 204 17.20 -10.66 8.18
CA GLN A 204 16.10 -11.61 8.10
C GLN A 204 15.22 -11.36 6.86
N MET A 205 14.92 -10.09 6.59
CA MET A 205 14.09 -9.70 5.45
C MET A 205 14.77 -10.00 4.11
N ILE A 206 16.07 -9.70 3.97
CA ILE A 206 16.84 -10.03 2.76
C ILE A 206 16.88 -11.55 2.54
N LEU A 207 17.09 -12.33 3.62
CA LEU A 207 17.07 -13.79 3.54
C LEU A 207 15.69 -14.30 3.10
N ASN A 208 14.62 -13.84 3.75
CA ASN A 208 13.25 -14.23 3.44
C ASN A 208 12.82 -13.85 2.01
N ALA A 209 13.27 -12.69 1.52
CA ALA A 209 13.01 -12.23 0.16
C ALA A 209 13.82 -13.01 -0.89
N LYS A 210 15.10 -13.33 -0.59
CA LYS A 210 16.00 -14.06 -1.50
C LYS A 210 15.67 -15.54 -1.61
N VAL A 211 15.23 -16.17 -0.52
CA VAL A 211 14.90 -17.61 -0.45
C VAL A 211 13.62 -17.95 -1.23
N ARG A 212 12.85 -16.97 -1.68
CA ARG A 212 11.59 -17.21 -2.40
C ARG A 212 11.66 -16.59 -3.79
N GLU A 213 11.47 -17.42 -4.82
CA GLU A 213 11.66 -17.19 -6.26
C GLU A 213 10.79 -16.07 -6.88
N PHE A 214 10.73 -14.87 -6.30
CA PHE A 214 10.13 -13.70 -6.98
C PHE A 214 10.88 -13.35 -8.27
N THR A 215 12.18 -13.63 -8.32
CA THR A 215 13.02 -13.47 -9.52
C THR A 215 12.60 -14.35 -10.69
N SER A 216 11.99 -15.52 -10.44
CA SER A 216 11.44 -16.36 -11.52
C SER A 216 10.05 -15.88 -11.98
N CYS A 217 9.33 -15.09 -11.18
CA CYS A 217 8.01 -14.56 -11.56
C CYS A 217 8.13 -13.53 -12.69
N TYR A 218 9.07 -12.58 -12.59
CA TYR A 218 9.22 -11.50 -13.56
C TYR A 218 9.84 -11.94 -14.89
N LYS A 219 10.76 -12.92 -14.89
CA LYS A 219 11.39 -13.40 -16.13
C LYS A 219 10.39 -14.08 -17.09
N GLY A 220 9.35 -14.75 -16.58
CA GLY A 220 8.34 -15.42 -17.41
C GLY A 220 7.11 -14.58 -17.74
N LEU A 221 7.20 -13.25 -17.60
CA LEU A 221 6.16 -12.27 -17.99
C LEU A 221 6.57 -11.44 -19.21
N SER A 222 7.80 -11.62 -19.71
CA SER A 222 8.36 -10.96 -20.90
C SER A 222 8.43 -11.87 -22.13
N ASP A 223 7.90 -13.09 -22.03
CA ASP A 223 7.69 -14.04 -23.12
C ASP A 223 6.17 -14.23 -23.33
#